data_AF-A0A845G1I0-F1
#
_entry.id   AF-A0A845G1I0-F1
#
_cell.length_a   1.000
_cell.length_b   1.000
_cell.length_c   1.000
_cell.angle_alpha   90.00
_cell.angle_beta   90.00
_cell.angle_gamma   90.00
#
_symmetry.space_group_name_H-M   'P 1'
#
loop_
_entity.id
_entity.type
_entity.pdbx_description
1 polymer ?
#
loop_
_entity_poly.entity_id
_entity_poly.type
_entity_poly.pdbx_seq_one_letter_code
_entity_poly.pdbx_strand_id
1 'polypeptide(L)'
;ALAVLALTLVSNPAAVMAALVLWIVGCVLPAAALGGVVVAAIAVWGVLVSEISVRDHQHDVDAMSGTAPGGGGRRYGAQLLASCMLALLFTAPVLLRWTMAAPLRAAALLTGVLALAGAASMLGGTSRSGRVFLALFLFGMYVATQATKVPVLDVVGFNGVATPQTVGAQLLLGLALVAGGLWHERWRAARN
;
A
#
# COMPACT_ATOMS: atom_id res chain seq x y z
N ALA A 1 11.64 -0.87 9.27
CA ALA A 1 10.71 -0.14 8.38
C ALA A 1 11.34 1.13 7.82
N LEU A 2 11.79 2.09 8.66
CA LEU A 2 12.43 3.34 8.20
C LEU A 2 13.59 3.11 7.21
N ALA A 3 14.47 2.15 7.49
CA ALA A 3 15.56 1.80 6.56
C ALA A 3 15.05 1.34 5.18
N VAL A 4 13.97 0.55 5.13
CA VAL A 4 13.37 0.07 3.87
C VAL A 4 12.72 1.21 3.10
N LEU A 5 12.04 2.12 3.82
CA LEU A 5 11.47 3.33 3.24
C LEU A 5 12.56 4.22 2.65
N ALA A 6 13.60 4.52 3.44
CA ALA A 6 14.73 5.34 3.02
C ALA A 6 15.44 4.74 1.80
N LEU A 7 15.71 3.43 1.82
CA LEU A 7 16.29 2.74 0.68
C LEU A 7 15.41 2.88 -0.57
N THR A 8 14.09 2.74 -0.43
CA THR A 8 13.16 2.89 -1.56
C THR A 8 13.18 4.30 -2.16
N LEU A 9 13.27 5.33 -1.33
CA LEU A 9 13.36 6.73 -1.77
C LEU A 9 14.71 7.05 -2.40
N VAL A 10 15.81 6.53 -1.84
CA VAL A 10 17.16 6.72 -2.39
C VAL A 10 17.30 6.02 -3.75
N SER A 11 16.76 4.80 -3.88
CA SER A 11 16.77 4.07 -5.16
C SER A 11 15.85 4.69 -6.21
N ASN A 12 14.87 5.51 -5.81
CA ASN A 12 13.89 6.12 -6.72
C ASN A 12 13.78 7.64 -6.46
N PRO A 13 14.72 8.46 -6.95
CA PRO A 13 14.67 9.92 -6.74
C PRO A 13 13.41 10.57 -7.33
N ALA A 14 12.84 9.98 -8.39
CA ALA A 14 11.56 10.39 -8.94
C ALA A 14 10.40 10.28 -7.93
N ALA A 15 10.45 9.32 -7.00
CA ALA A 15 9.45 9.19 -5.94
C ALA A 15 9.50 10.36 -4.96
N VAL A 16 10.69 10.90 -4.67
CA VAL A 16 10.85 12.09 -3.82
C VAL A 16 10.21 13.31 -4.49
N MET A 17 10.47 13.50 -5.79
CA MET A 17 9.85 14.58 -6.56
C MET A 17 8.33 14.43 -6.63
N ALA A 18 7.83 13.22 -6.87
CA ALA A 18 6.40 12.94 -6.87
C ALA A 18 5.76 13.25 -5.49
N ALA A 19 6.42 12.91 -4.38
CA ALA A 19 5.94 13.24 -3.04
C ALA A 19 5.80 14.75 -2.84
N LEU A 20 6.80 15.53 -3.23
CA LEU A 20 6.77 16.99 -3.11
C LEU A 20 5.64 17.60 -3.94
N VAL A 21 5.46 17.16 -5.19
CA VAL A 21 4.37 17.62 -6.05
C VAL A 21 3.01 17.28 -5.45
N LEU A 22 2.81 16.03 -5.03
CA LEU A 22 1.56 15.59 -4.40
C LEU A 22 1.26 16.36 -3.10
N TRP A 23 2.31 16.73 -2.35
CA TRP A 23 2.18 17.58 -1.17
C TRP A 23 1.66 18.98 -1.51
N ILE A 24 2.31 19.66 -2.44
CA ILE A 24 1.92 21.00 -2.88
C ILE A 24 0.48 20.96 -3.41
N VAL A 25 0.19 20.02 -4.30
CA VAL A 25 -1.12 19.87 -4.92
C VAL A 25 -2.20 19.53 -3.90
N GLY A 26 -1.93 18.62 -2.95
CA GLY A 26 -2.86 18.23 -1.88
C GLY A 26 -3.19 19.38 -0.92
N CYS A 27 -2.25 20.30 -0.72
CA CYS A 27 -2.47 21.50 0.11
C CYS A 27 -3.26 22.59 -0.64
N VAL A 28 -2.99 22.80 -1.93
CA VAL A 28 -3.51 23.96 -2.68
C VAL A 28 -4.87 23.67 -3.33
N LEU A 29 -5.13 22.44 -3.79
CA LEU A 29 -6.35 22.14 -4.54
C LEU A 29 -7.63 22.23 -3.69
N PRO A 30 -8.79 22.53 -4.32
CA PRO A 30 -10.08 22.51 -3.64
C PRO A 30 -10.46 21.08 -3.22
N ALA A 31 -11.30 20.97 -2.19
CA ALA A 31 -11.69 19.67 -1.60
C ALA A 31 -12.28 18.68 -2.63
N ALA A 32 -12.98 19.20 -3.64
CA ALA A 32 -13.56 18.40 -4.72
C ALA A 32 -12.51 17.67 -5.58
N ALA A 33 -11.31 18.23 -5.75
CA ALA A 33 -10.26 17.66 -6.58
C ALA A 33 -9.33 16.68 -5.83
N LEU A 34 -9.47 16.57 -4.50
CA LEU A 34 -8.60 15.73 -3.66
C LEU A 34 -8.69 14.25 -4.01
N GLY A 35 -9.84 13.77 -4.51
CA GLY A 35 -9.98 12.39 -4.99
C GLY A 35 -8.99 12.06 -6.11
N GLY A 36 -8.83 12.96 -7.08
CA GLY A 36 -7.85 12.79 -8.16
C GLY A 36 -6.40 12.76 -7.67
N VAL A 37 -6.08 13.55 -6.64
CA VAL A 37 -4.76 13.52 -6.00
C VAL A 37 -4.48 12.17 -5.36
N VAL A 38 -5.48 11.57 -4.69
CA VAL A 38 -5.34 10.23 -4.10
C VAL A 38 -5.17 9.17 -5.18
N VAL A 39 -5.90 9.25 -6.31
CA VAL A 39 -5.70 8.34 -7.44
C VAL A 39 -4.26 8.38 -7.93
N ALA A 40 -3.71 9.58 -8.17
CA ALA A 40 -2.33 9.74 -8.62
C ALA A 40 -1.32 9.24 -7.58
N ALA A 41 -1.53 9.58 -6.31
CA ALA A 41 -0.68 9.14 -5.20
C ALA A 41 -0.66 7.62 -5.05
N ILE A 42 -1.82 6.98 -5.10
CA ILE A 42 -1.96 5.52 -4.97
C ILE A 42 -1.41 4.80 -6.19
N ALA A 43 -1.55 5.35 -7.40
CA ALA A 43 -0.95 4.78 -8.61
C ALA A 43 0.59 4.76 -8.52
N VAL A 44 1.21 5.88 -8.16
CA VAL A 44 2.68 5.97 -7.97
C VAL A 44 3.12 5.04 -6.84
N TRP A 45 2.39 5.04 -5.72
CA TRP A 45 2.65 4.16 -4.60
C TRP A 45 2.59 2.68 -4.97
N GLY A 46 1.57 2.25 -5.73
CA GLY A 46 1.38 0.85 -6.10
C GLY A 46 2.52 0.30 -6.94
N VAL A 47 3.08 1.12 -7.85
CA VAL A 47 4.29 0.77 -8.62
C VAL A 47 5.50 0.58 -7.71
N LEU A 48 5.70 1.46 -6.74
CA LEU A 48 6.84 1.34 -5.82
C LEU A 48 6.70 0.14 -4.89
N VAL A 49 5.48 -0.10 -4.39
CA VAL A 49 5.19 -1.20 -3.47
C VAL A 49 5.30 -2.57 -4.13
N SER A 50 5.02 -2.68 -5.44
CA SER A 50 5.20 -3.96 -6.16
C SER A 50 6.64 -4.46 -6.15
N GLU A 51 7.62 -3.55 -6.04
CA GLU A 51 9.04 -3.91 -5.97
C GLU A 51 9.51 -4.13 -4.53
N ILE A 52 8.91 -3.47 -3.52
CA ILE A 52 9.34 -3.61 -2.12
C ILE A 52 9.25 -5.06 -1.64
N SER A 53 8.16 -5.76 -1.95
CA SER A 53 7.93 -7.13 -1.46
C SER A 53 8.83 -8.18 -2.11
N VAL A 54 9.44 -7.88 -3.25
CA VAL A 54 10.21 -8.85 -4.05
C VAL A 54 11.69 -8.49 -4.18
N ARG A 55 12.07 -7.26 -3.82
CA ARG A 55 13.45 -6.73 -3.89
C ARG A 55 14.51 -7.70 -3.40
N ASP A 56 14.31 -8.25 -2.21
CA ASP A 56 15.31 -9.10 -1.57
C ASP A 56 15.39 -10.50 -2.21
N HIS A 57 14.29 -10.98 -2.82
CA HIS A 57 14.33 -12.17 -3.67
C HIS A 57 15.08 -11.90 -4.99
N GLN A 58 14.88 -10.73 -5.61
CA GLN A 58 15.58 -10.37 -6.86
C GLN A 58 17.09 -10.23 -6.68
N HIS A 59 17.54 -9.85 -5.48
CA HIS A 59 18.96 -9.70 -5.15
C HIS A 59 19.55 -10.91 -4.39
N ASP A 60 18.80 -12.00 -4.25
CA ASP A 60 19.22 -13.24 -3.57
C ASP A 60 19.73 -13.04 -2.12
N VAL A 61 19.24 -11.98 -1.47
CA VAL A 61 19.56 -11.66 -0.06
C VAL A 61 18.47 -12.13 0.91
N ASP A 62 17.44 -12.77 0.37
CA ASP A 62 16.31 -13.30 1.14
C ASP A 62 16.76 -14.25 2.25
N ALA A 63 17.65 -15.19 1.91
CA ALA A 63 18.19 -16.18 2.83
C ALA A 63 18.99 -15.55 3.97
N MET A 64 19.74 -14.47 3.71
CA MET A 64 20.55 -13.79 4.74
C MET A 64 19.68 -13.24 5.88
N SER A 65 18.51 -12.70 5.54
CA SER A 65 17.55 -12.17 6.52
C SER A 65 16.80 -13.26 7.30
N GLY A 66 16.79 -14.50 6.81
CA GLY A 66 16.17 -15.66 7.45
C GLY A 66 17.09 -16.44 8.40
N THR A 67 18.37 -16.12 8.45
CA THR A 67 19.38 -16.86 9.25
C THR A 67 19.16 -16.78 10.76
N ALA A 68 18.62 -15.66 11.25
CA ALA A 68 18.30 -15.49 12.67
C ALA A 68 16.86 -15.94 12.97
N PRO A 69 16.58 -16.53 14.15
CA PRO A 69 15.24 -16.89 14.57
C PRO A 69 14.27 -15.70 14.46
N GLY A 70 13.18 -15.87 13.70
CA GLY A 70 12.17 -14.84 13.48
C GLY A 70 12.58 -13.70 12.53
N GLY A 71 13.73 -13.79 11.86
CA GLY A 71 14.21 -12.79 10.91
C GLY A 71 13.25 -12.54 9.74
N GLY A 72 12.70 -13.62 9.15
CA GLY A 72 11.71 -13.53 8.07
C GLY A 72 10.44 -12.77 8.48
N GLY A 73 9.89 -13.07 9.66
CA GLY A 73 8.70 -12.37 10.18
C GLY A 73 8.97 -10.89 10.47
N ARG A 74 10.12 -10.55 11.08
CA ARG A 74 10.52 -9.14 11.33
C ARG A 74 10.70 -8.38 10.02
N ARG A 75 11.27 -9.03 9.00
CA ARG A 75 11.45 -8.43 7.68
C ARG A 75 10.13 -8.20 6.97
N TYR A 76 9.24 -9.19 6.92
CA TYR A 76 7.89 -9.04 6.38
C TYR A 76 7.17 -7.84 7.04
N GLY A 77 7.18 -7.79 8.38
CA GLY A 77 6.59 -6.69 9.12
C GLY A 77 7.23 -5.33 8.80
N ALA A 78 8.56 -5.29 8.63
CA ALA A 78 9.28 -4.07 8.28
C ALA A 78 8.95 -3.58 6.86
N GLN A 79 8.82 -4.48 5.88
CA GLN A 79 8.43 -4.16 4.51
C GLN A 79 6.97 -3.70 4.44
N LEU A 80 6.05 -4.42 5.08
CA LEU A 80 4.64 -4.05 5.19
C LEU A 80 4.47 -2.66 5.80
N LEU A 81 5.14 -2.40 6.93
CA LEU A 81 5.07 -1.10 7.60
C LEU A 81 5.68 -0.01 6.71
N ALA A 82 6.79 -0.28 6.01
CA ALA A 82 7.37 0.66 5.06
C ALA A 82 6.42 0.99 3.90
N SER A 83 5.70 0.00 3.36
CA SER A 83 4.67 0.19 2.33
C SER A 83 3.54 1.09 2.82
N CYS A 84 3.05 0.88 4.05
CA CYS A 84 2.04 1.76 4.67
C CYS A 84 2.57 3.18 4.89
N MET A 85 3.78 3.33 5.44
CA MET A 85 4.42 4.63 5.64
C MET A 85 4.62 5.39 4.32
N LEU A 86 4.97 4.69 3.24
CA LEU A 86 5.13 5.29 1.92
C LEU A 86 3.81 5.82 1.36
N ALA A 87 2.72 5.07 1.52
CA ALA A 87 1.37 5.56 1.15
C ALA A 87 1.00 6.79 1.97
N LEU A 88 1.23 6.77 3.28
CA LEU A 88 0.99 7.92 4.15
C LEU A 88 1.83 9.12 3.74
N LEU A 89 3.09 8.93 3.34
CA LEU A 89 3.93 10.02 2.86
C LEU A 89 3.32 10.71 1.63
N PHE A 90 2.80 9.94 0.67
CA PHE A 90 2.18 10.50 -0.54
C PHE A 90 0.78 11.10 -0.30
N THR A 91 0.05 10.60 0.69
CA THR A 91 -1.36 10.96 0.91
C THR A 91 -1.60 11.81 2.16
N ALA A 92 -0.57 12.10 2.96
CA ALA A 92 -0.62 12.87 4.21
C ALA A 92 -1.46 14.17 4.14
N PRO A 93 -1.26 15.09 3.18
CA PRO A 93 -2.03 16.34 3.14
C PRO A 93 -3.52 16.08 2.88
N VAL A 94 -3.84 15.10 2.03
CA VAL A 94 -5.23 14.75 1.72
C VAL A 94 -5.88 14.07 2.91
N LEU A 95 -5.17 13.13 3.54
CA LEU A 95 -5.65 12.44 4.73
C LEU A 95 -5.98 13.43 5.85
N LEU A 96 -5.07 14.38 6.14
CA LEU A 96 -5.28 15.39 7.19
C LEU A 96 -6.48 16.30 6.91
N ARG A 97 -6.74 16.62 5.64
CA ARG A 97 -7.92 17.41 5.27
C ARG A 97 -9.20 16.59 5.35
N TRP A 98 -9.15 15.31 4.97
CA TRP A 98 -10.30 14.41 5.03
C TRP A 98 -10.66 13.98 6.44
N THR A 99 -9.73 13.89 7.39
CA THR A 99 -10.10 13.56 8.79
C THR A 99 -11.08 14.58 9.38
N MET A 100 -10.98 15.85 8.98
CA MET A 100 -11.88 16.91 9.42
C MET A 100 -13.13 17.05 8.56
N ALA A 101 -13.01 16.92 7.23
CA ALA A 101 -14.12 17.19 6.31
C ALA A 101 -14.94 15.95 5.91
N ALA A 102 -14.32 14.77 5.86
CA ALA A 102 -14.92 13.54 5.36
C ALA A 102 -14.28 12.30 6.02
N PRO A 103 -14.51 12.06 7.33
CA PRO A 103 -13.78 11.07 8.12
C PRO A 103 -13.91 9.64 7.58
N LEU A 104 -15.04 9.31 6.95
CA LEU A 104 -15.23 7.99 6.34
C LEU A 104 -14.31 7.77 5.14
N ARG A 105 -14.02 8.81 4.35
CA ARG A 105 -13.05 8.74 3.23
C ARG A 105 -11.62 8.60 3.75
N ALA A 106 -11.28 9.28 4.84
CA ALA A 106 -10.00 9.11 5.52
C ALA A 106 -9.85 7.68 6.07
N ALA A 107 -10.91 7.12 6.66
CA ALA A 107 -10.91 5.73 7.12
C ALA A 107 -10.72 4.75 5.96
N ALA A 108 -11.47 4.91 4.86
CA ALA A 108 -11.32 4.10 3.64
C ALA A 108 -9.89 4.15 3.09
N LEU A 109 -9.26 5.33 3.06
CA LEU A 109 -7.86 5.47 2.64
C LEU A 109 -6.92 4.64 3.51
N LEU A 110 -7.06 4.70 4.84
CA LEU A 110 -6.21 3.95 5.77
C LEU A 110 -6.40 2.43 5.66
N THR A 111 -7.66 1.98 5.63
CA THR A 111 -8.00 0.55 5.53
C THR A 111 -7.65 -0.01 4.16
N GLY A 112 -7.88 0.75 3.10
CA GLY A 112 -7.52 0.40 1.73
C GLY A 112 -6.01 0.28 1.54
N VAL A 113 -5.23 1.21 2.08
CA VAL A 113 -3.76 1.13 2.04
C VAL A 113 -3.25 -0.13 2.76
N LEU A 114 -3.80 -0.45 3.93
CA LEU A 114 -3.45 -1.67 4.65
C LEU A 114 -3.76 -2.92 3.83
N ALA A 115 -4.96 -2.98 3.23
CA ALA A 115 -5.38 -4.10 2.40
C ALA A 115 -4.50 -4.27 1.16
N LEU A 116 -4.23 -3.19 0.44
CA LEU A 116 -3.37 -3.20 -0.75
C LEU A 116 -1.92 -3.54 -0.40
N ALA A 117 -1.38 -3.02 0.71
CA ALA A 117 -0.03 -3.35 1.17
C ALA A 117 0.08 -4.83 1.57
N GLY A 118 -0.93 -5.36 2.26
CA GLY A 118 -1.02 -6.78 2.58
C GLY A 118 -1.08 -7.65 1.31
N ALA A 119 -1.87 -7.25 0.33
CA ALA A 119 -1.99 -7.94 -0.95
C ALA A 119 -0.67 -7.93 -1.72
N ALA A 120 0.02 -6.80 -1.79
CA ALA A 120 1.32 -6.68 -2.44
C ALA A 120 2.38 -7.58 -1.81
N SER A 121 2.41 -7.64 -0.47
CA SER A 121 3.34 -8.50 0.27
C SER A 121 3.04 -9.98 0.05
N MET A 122 1.77 -10.39 0.10
CA MET A 122 1.38 -11.79 -0.04
C MET A 122 1.54 -12.29 -1.49
N LEU A 123 1.11 -11.51 -2.48
CA LEU A 123 1.26 -11.85 -3.89
C LEU A 123 2.72 -11.82 -4.32
N GLY A 124 3.50 -10.82 -3.88
CA GLY A 124 4.94 -10.75 -4.15
C GLY A 124 5.69 -11.94 -3.53
N GLY A 125 5.38 -12.29 -2.28
CA GLY A 125 6.01 -13.39 -1.58
C GLY A 125 5.67 -14.79 -2.13
N THR A 126 4.45 -15.00 -2.62
CA THR A 126 4.01 -16.29 -3.17
C THR A 126 4.41 -16.47 -4.63
N SER A 127 4.30 -15.42 -5.45
CA SER A 127 4.67 -15.47 -6.88
C SER A 127 6.15 -15.22 -7.15
N ARG A 128 6.92 -14.77 -6.14
CA ARG A 128 8.30 -14.30 -6.25
C ARG A 128 8.47 -13.22 -7.34
N SER A 129 7.42 -12.45 -7.61
CA SER A 129 7.37 -11.45 -8.67
C SER A 129 6.43 -10.30 -8.32
N GLY A 130 6.88 -9.07 -8.56
CA GLY A 130 6.04 -7.87 -8.37
C GLY A 130 4.91 -7.77 -9.40
N ARG A 131 5.03 -8.49 -10.52
CA ARG A 131 4.15 -8.37 -11.69
C ARG A 131 2.72 -8.80 -11.42
N VAL A 132 2.52 -9.83 -10.59
CA VAL A 132 1.17 -10.35 -10.29
C VAL A 132 0.36 -9.30 -9.54
N PHE A 133 0.94 -8.71 -8.49
CA PHE A 133 0.30 -7.62 -7.77
C PHE A 133 0.10 -6.41 -8.68
N LEU A 134 1.14 -6.00 -9.41
CA LEU A 134 1.06 -4.81 -10.26
C LEU A 134 -0.04 -4.91 -11.32
N ALA A 135 -0.17 -6.06 -11.98
CA ALA A 135 -1.21 -6.29 -12.98
C ALA A 135 -2.62 -6.21 -12.37
N LEU A 136 -2.85 -6.91 -11.26
CA LEU A 136 -4.14 -6.88 -10.56
C LEU A 136 -4.46 -5.50 -9.98
N PHE A 137 -3.45 -4.80 -9.46
CA PHE A 137 -3.56 -3.45 -8.94
C PHE A 137 -3.95 -2.45 -10.03
N LEU A 138 -3.25 -2.46 -11.17
CA LEU A 138 -3.55 -1.55 -12.28
C LEU A 138 -4.92 -1.85 -12.90
N PHE A 139 -5.27 -3.13 -13.03
CA PHE A 139 -6.61 -3.53 -13.46
C PHE A 139 -7.68 -3.06 -12.47
N GLY A 140 -7.47 -3.26 -11.17
CA GLY A 140 -8.37 -2.80 -10.12
C GLY A 140 -8.53 -1.28 -10.10
N MET A 141 -7.42 -0.54 -10.23
CA MET A 141 -7.42 0.92 -10.35
C MET A 141 -8.21 1.38 -11.58
N TYR A 142 -8.00 0.76 -12.73
CA TYR A 142 -8.77 1.05 -13.94
C TYR A 142 -10.27 0.87 -13.68
N VAL A 143 -10.69 -0.29 -13.17
CA VAL A 143 -12.11 -0.56 -12.87
C VAL A 143 -12.67 0.44 -11.86
N ALA A 144 -11.93 0.74 -10.79
CA ALA A 144 -12.37 1.67 -9.73
C ALA A 144 -12.52 3.12 -10.22
N THR A 145 -11.69 3.55 -11.19
CA THR A 145 -11.80 4.89 -11.79
C THR A 145 -13.00 5.01 -12.73
N GLN A 146 -13.46 3.91 -13.33
CA GLN A 146 -14.62 3.89 -14.21
C GLN A 146 -15.94 3.73 -13.44
N ALA A 147 -15.95 2.87 -12.41
CA ALA A 147 -17.14 2.54 -11.63
C ALA A 147 -17.33 3.47 -10.42
N THR A 148 -17.43 4.78 -10.68
CA THR A 148 -17.41 5.84 -9.66
C THR A 148 -18.53 5.78 -8.61
N LYS A 149 -19.61 5.04 -8.86
CA LYS A 149 -20.79 4.95 -7.97
C LYS A 149 -20.85 3.65 -7.17
N VAL A 150 -19.86 2.76 -7.28
CA VAL A 150 -19.89 1.45 -6.63
C VAL A 150 -19.06 1.48 -5.34
N PRO A 151 -19.67 1.41 -4.14
CA PRO A 151 -18.95 1.53 -2.87
C PRO A 151 -17.83 0.50 -2.69
N VAL A 152 -18.05 -0.74 -3.14
CA VAL A 152 -17.08 -1.84 -3.00
C VAL A 152 -15.79 -1.56 -3.79
N LEU A 153 -15.88 -0.78 -4.87
CA LEU A 153 -14.74 -0.43 -5.72
C LEU A 153 -14.02 0.84 -5.24
N ASP A 154 -14.59 1.60 -4.31
CA ASP A 154 -13.99 2.79 -3.71
C ASP A 154 -13.03 2.43 -2.56
N VAL A 155 -12.01 1.60 -2.88
CA VAL A 155 -11.14 0.95 -1.88
C VAL A 155 -10.36 1.95 -1.01
N VAL A 156 -9.96 3.09 -1.57
CA VAL A 156 -9.20 4.14 -0.86
C VAL A 156 -10.00 5.45 -0.73
N GLY A 157 -11.31 5.42 -0.99
CA GLY A 157 -12.20 6.55 -0.77
C GLY A 157 -12.06 7.71 -1.77
N PHE A 158 -11.43 7.52 -2.93
CA PHE A 158 -11.24 8.60 -3.91
C PHE A 158 -12.53 9.00 -4.66
N ASN A 159 -13.50 8.10 -4.77
CA ASN A 159 -14.81 8.41 -5.37
C ASN A 159 -15.78 9.05 -4.36
N GLY A 160 -15.57 8.81 -3.06
CA GLY A 160 -16.40 9.36 -1.99
C GLY A 160 -17.74 8.64 -1.80
N VAL A 161 -17.82 7.39 -2.26
CA VAL A 161 -19.01 6.53 -2.15
C VAL A 161 -18.81 5.35 -1.19
N ALA A 162 -17.64 5.27 -0.54
CA ALA A 162 -17.35 4.30 0.50
C ALA A 162 -18.40 4.36 1.64
N THR A 163 -18.86 3.19 2.07
CA THR A 163 -19.78 3.01 3.21
C THR A 163 -19.04 2.40 4.41
N PRO A 164 -19.56 2.52 5.64
CA PRO A 164 -18.96 1.88 6.82
C PRO A 164 -18.76 0.37 6.66
N GLN A 165 -19.67 -0.29 5.94
CA GLN A 165 -19.61 -1.72 5.64
C GLN A 165 -18.41 -2.04 4.74
N THR A 166 -18.20 -1.26 3.67
CA THR A 166 -17.06 -1.46 2.76
C THR A 166 -15.73 -1.19 3.46
N VAL A 167 -15.66 -0.15 4.29
CA VAL A 167 -14.46 0.16 5.09
C VAL A 167 -14.16 -0.96 6.10
N GLY A 168 -15.20 -1.48 6.78
CA GLY A 168 -15.06 -2.63 7.67
C GLY A 168 -14.58 -3.88 6.95
N ALA A 169 -15.13 -4.19 5.77
CA ALA A 169 -14.70 -5.32 4.96
C ALA A 169 -13.25 -5.16 4.47
N GLN A 170 -12.84 -3.96 4.06
CA GLN A 170 -11.45 -3.66 3.67
C GLN A 170 -10.49 -3.85 4.85
N LEU A 171 -10.86 -3.39 6.04
CA LEU A 171 -10.06 -3.58 7.25
C LEU A 171 -9.88 -5.06 7.57
N LEU A 172 -10.96 -5.84 7.56
CA LEU A 172 -10.91 -7.27 7.81
C LEU A 172 -10.05 -8.00 6.75
N LEU A 173 -10.20 -7.64 5.48
CA LEU A 173 -9.39 -8.18 4.40
C LEU A 173 -7.90 -7.86 4.60
N GLY A 174 -7.58 -6.61 4.95
CA GLY A 174 -6.21 -6.20 5.23
C GLY A 174 -5.60 -6.95 6.41
N LEU A 175 -6.34 -7.08 7.51
CA LEU A 175 -5.89 -7.87 8.66
C LEU A 175 -5.70 -9.35 8.30
N ALA A 176 -6.59 -9.93 7.50
CA ALA A 176 -6.47 -11.31 7.03
C ALA A 176 -5.22 -11.51 6.14
N LEU A 177 -4.93 -10.57 5.25
CA LEU A 177 -3.73 -10.61 4.40
C LEU A 177 -2.44 -10.46 5.21
N VAL A 178 -2.43 -9.58 6.22
CA VAL A 178 -1.29 -9.42 7.13
C VAL A 178 -1.07 -10.68 7.96
N ALA A 179 -2.13 -11.24 8.54
CA ALA A 179 -2.07 -12.48 9.30
C ALA A 179 -1.62 -13.65 8.41
N GLY A 180 -2.16 -13.76 7.20
CA GLY A 180 -1.78 -14.78 6.21
C GLY A 180 -0.33 -14.67 5.79
N GLY A 181 0.19 -13.46 5.56
CA GLY A 181 1.60 -13.23 5.26
C GLY A 181 2.52 -13.62 6.42
N LEU A 182 2.21 -13.23 7.65
CA LEU A 182 2.96 -13.64 8.85
C LEU A 182 2.92 -15.15 9.07
N TRP A 183 1.76 -15.78 8.85
CA TRP A 183 1.62 -17.23 8.91
C TRP A 183 2.49 -17.93 7.86
N HIS A 184 2.49 -17.42 6.63
CA HIS A 184 3.32 -17.94 5.56
C HIS A 184 4.81 -17.87 5.90
N GLU A 185 5.29 -16.76 6.48
CA GLU A 185 6.68 -16.66 6.95
C GLU A 185 7.02 -17.69 8.03
N ARG A 186 6.11 -17.88 9.00
CA ARG A 186 6.29 -18.88 10.06
C ARG A 186 6.36 -20.29 9.50
N TRP A 187 5.47 -20.62 8.55
CA TRP A 187 5.46 -21.92 7.92
C TRP A 187 6.73 -22.18 7.10
N ARG A 188 7.24 -21.17 6.39
CA ARG A 188 8.53 -21.27 5.67
C ARG A 188 9.71 -21.50 6.62
N ALA A 189 9.76 -20.75 7.72
CA ALA A 189 10.83 -20.90 8.72
C ALA A 189 10.84 -22.28 9.40
N ALA A 190 9.69 -22.96 9.50
CA ALA A 190 9.61 -24.31 10.06
C ALA A 190 10.06 -25.42 9.09
N ARG A 191 10.24 -25.11 7.80
CA ARG A 191 10.63 -26.08 6.76
C ARG A 191 12.11 -26.00 6.37
N ASN A 192 12.81 -24.94 6.79
CA ASN A 192 14.24 -24.73 6.59
C ASN A 192 15.01 -25.13 7.85
#